data_AF-A0A401MUK3-F1
#
_entry.id   AF-A0A401MUK3-F1
#
_cell.length_a   1.000
_cell.length_b   1.000
_cell.length_c   1.000
_cell.angle_alpha   90.00
_cell.angle_beta   90.00
_cell.angle_gamma   90.00
#
_symmetry.space_group_name_H-M   'P 1'
#
loop_
_entity.id
_entity.type
_entity.pdbx_description
1 polymer ?
#
loop_
_entity_poly.entity_id
_entity_poly.type
_entity_poly.pdbx_seq_one_letter_code
_entity_poly.pdbx_strand_id
1 'polypeptide(L)'
;MRQLRRISAAHLRLWGVGSCIDTANLLISELVTNALRYGETEDVSFSVSYWRGEVRIEVADGTPGRPQVKRPTDDEESGRGMLIVEALAEDWGTSGDGTLTWCTIAVPQPVVPKSGFWCEWRQEDGKQLALAAIPTPERAIRWARIQMRVIASAINASLVGYVWDWLSDGWREPAEALKNGEEFTLPLSAGRYKFVWHARPVLFVPVVGGTPLPHLAEEEPEWD
;
A
#
# COMPACT_ATOMS: atom_id res chain seq x y z
N MET A 1 5.28 -12.42 -22.17
CA MET A 1 6.06 -12.84 -20.98
C MET A 1 6.93 -11.75 -20.33
N ARG A 2 7.90 -11.12 -21.03
CA ARG A 2 8.83 -10.13 -20.43
C ARG A 2 8.14 -8.95 -19.74
N GLN A 3 7.07 -8.43 -20.32
CA GLN A 3 6.31 -7.31 -19.77
C GLN A 3 5.60 -7.68 -18.46
N LEU A 4 4.99 -8.87 -18.38
CA LEU A 4 4.35 -9.38 -17.15
C LEU A 4 5.36 -9.46 -16.01
N ARG A 5 6.50 -10.14 -16.22
CA ARG A 5 7.59 -10.22 -15.22
C ARG A 5 8.06 -8.84 -14.75
N ARG A 6 8.18 -7.87 -15.67
CA ARG A 6 8.58 -6.50 -15.33
C ARG A 6 7.54 -5.77 -14.48
N ILE A 7 6.26 -5.89 -14.82
CA ILE A 7 5.15 -5.28 -14.09
C ILE A 7 5.05 -5.91 -12.69
N SER A 8 5.07 -7.25 -12.60
CA SER A 8 5.04 -7.96 -11.31
C SER A 8 6.23 -7.60 -10.44
N ALA A 9 7.45 -7.57 -10.98
CA ALA A 9 8.63 -7.15 -10.24
C ALA A 9 8.53 -5.70 -9.74
N ALA A 10 7.92 -4.79 -10.51
CA ALA A 10 7.69 -3.42 -10.07
C ALA A 10 6.70 -3.36 -8.89
N HIS A 11 5.58 -4.10 -8.96
CA HIS A 11 4.61 -4.19 -7.87
C HIS A 11 5.21 -4.81 -6.60
N LEU A 12 5.95 -5.92 -6.73
CA LEU A 12 6.58 -6.59 -5.58
C LEU A 12 7.62 -5.68 -4.90
N ARG A 13 8.37 -4.87 -5.67
CA ARG A 13 9.25 -3.84 -5.09
C ARG A 13 8.46 -2.76 -4.38
N LEU A 14 7.41 -2.24 -5.01
CA LEU A 14 6.56 -1.20 -4.44
C LEU A 14 5.96 -1.64 -3.10
N TRP A 15 5.49 -2.88 -3.01
CA TRP A 15 4.93 -3.45 -1.79
C TRP A 15 5.97 -3.85 -0.75
N GLY A 16 7.27 -3.70 -1.03
CA GLY A 16 8.35 -4.07 -0.11
C GLY A 16 8.64 -5.56 0.01
N VAL A 17 8.11 -6.38 -0.91
CA VAL A 17 8.28 -7.85 -0.94
C VAL A 17 9.19 -8.30 -2.08
N GLY A 18 10.22 -7.50 -2.35
CA GLY A 18 11.14 -7.70 -3.48
C GLY A 18 11.92 -9.02 -3.43
N SER A 19 12.04 -9.65 -2.25
CA SER A 19 12.64 -10.98 -2.09
C SER A 19 11.88 -12.07 -2.84
N CYS A 20 10.60 -11.88 -3.14
CA CYS A 20 9.77 -12.87 -3.83
C CYS A 20 9.84 -12.76 -5.36
N ILE A 21 10.59 -11.81 -5.93
CA ILE A 21 10.57 -11.51 -7.37
C ILE A 21 10.99 -12.70 -8.22
N ASP A 22 12.05 -13.41 -7.83
CA ASP A 22 12.59 -14.51 -8.65
C ASP A 22 11.62 -15.69 -8.66
N THR A 23 11.13 -16.11 -7.50
CA THR A 23 10.09 -17.14 -7.35
C THR A 23 8.82 -16.76 -8.09
N ALA A 24 8.32 -15.53 -7.91
CA ALA A 24 7.13 -15.05 -8.58
C ALA A 24 7.30 -15.04 -10.11
N ASN A 25 8.42 -14.55 -10.63
CA ASN A 25 8.66 -14.54 -12.07
C ASN A 25 8.65 -15.95 -12.67
N LEU A 26 9.17 -16.94 -11.95
CA LEU A 26 9.15 -18.34 -12.38
C LEU A 26 7.71 -18.88 -12.37
N LEU A 27 6.98 -18.73 -11.26
CA LEU A 27 5.58 -19.18 -11.14
C LEU A 27 4.67 -18.52 -12.18
N ILE A 28 4.80 -17.20 -12.41
CA ILE A 28 4.05 -16.48 -13.45
C ILE A 28 4.34 -17.08 -14.84
N SER A 29 5.58 -17.49 -15.09
CA SER A 29 5.96 -18.10 -16.38
C SER A 29 5.28 -19.43 -16.58
N GLU A 30 5.26 -20.27 -15.56
CA GLU A 30 4.63 -21.58 -15.65
C GLU A 30 3.11 -21.46 -15.78
N LEU A 31 2.47 -20.62 -14.94
CA LEU A 31 1.01 -20.46 -14.98
C LEU A 31 0.52 -19.84 -16.29
N VAL A 32 1.18 -18.77 -16.78
CA VAL A 32 0.79 -18.14 -18.05
C VAL A 32 1.10 -19.04 -19.24
N THR A 33 2.20 -19.80 -19.20
CA THR A 33 2.51 -20.76 -20.26
C THR A 33 1.50 -21.89 -20.30
N ASN A 34 1.07 -22.39 -19.14
CA ASN A 34 0.01 -23.39 -19.06
C ASN A 34 -1.31 -22.86 -19.61
N ALA A 35 -1.73 -21.67 -19.20
CA ALA A 35 -2.93 -21.01 -19.71
C ALA A 35 -2.89 -20.83 -21.24
N LEU A 36 -1.78 -20.33 -21.81
CA LEU A 36 -1.65 -20.13 -23.25
C LEU A 36 -1.54 -21.43 -24.06
N ARG A 37 -1.04 -22.51 -23.45
CA ARG A 37 -0.83 -23.80 -24.14
C ARG A 37 -2.04 -24.71 -24.08
N TYR A 38 -2.77 -24.67 -22.96
CA TYR A 38 -3.87 -25.59 -22.67
C TYR A 38 -5.23 -24.91 -22.56
N GLY A 39 -5.27 -23.58 -22.48
CA GLY A 39 -6.51 -22.81 -22.59
C GLY A 39 -7.07 -22.85 -23.99
N GLU A 40 -8.39 -22.77 -24.09
CA GLU A 40 -9.15 -22.76 -25.35
C GLU A 40 -9.43 -21.32 -25.82
N THR A 41 -8.95 -20.30 -25.10
CA THR A 41 -9.16 -18.89 -25.40
C THR A 41 -7.84 -18.17 -25.71
N GLU A 42 -7.93 -17.09 -26.50
CA GLU A 42 -6.79 -16.20 -26.77
C GLU A 42 -6.60 -15.13 -25.68
N ASP A 43 -7.58 -14.96 -24.78
CA ASP A 43 -7.62 -13.93 -23.76
C ASP A 43 -7.26 -14.48 -22.38
N VAL A 44 -6.00 -14.28 -21.99
CA VAL A 44 -5.51 -14.62 -20.66
C VAL A 44 -5.44 -13.38 -19.78
N SER A 45 -6.14 -13.41 -18.65
CA SER A 45 -6.06 -12.39 -17.60
C SER A 45 -5.05 -12.78 -16.52
N PHE A 46 -4.40 -11.78 -15.94
CA PHE A 46 -3.31 -11.94 -14.97
C PHE A 46 -3.50 -10.98 -13.80
N SER A 47 -3.38 -11.49 -12.59
CA SER A 47 -3.36 -10.69 -11.36
C SER A 47 -2.16 -11.08 -10.49
N VAL A 48 -1.62 -10.08 -9.79
CA VAL A 48 -0.72 -10.29 -8.66
C VAL A 48 -1.22 -9.41 -7.52
N SER A 49 -1.27 -9.96 -6.31
CA SER A 49 -1.72 -9.24 -5.10
C SER A 49 -0.86 -9.63 -3.91
N TYR A 50 -0.83 -8.77 -2.89
CA TYR A 50 -0.18 -9.03 -1.61
C TYR A 50 -1.19 -8.84 -0.49
N TRP A 51 -1.44 -9.91 0.27
CA TRP A 51 -2.41 -9.90 1.35
C TRP A 51 -1.98 -10.86 2.47
N ARG A 52 -2.12 -10.44 3.73
CA ARG A 52 -1.84 -11.27 4.92
C ARG A 52 -0.46 -11.97 4.93
N GLY A 53 0.56 -11.34 4.34
CA GLY A 53 1.91 -11.91 4.30
C GLY A 53 2.17 -12.87 3.14
N GLU A 54 1.25 -12.97 2.18
CA GLU A 54 1.40 -13.81 0.99
C GLU A 54 1.28 -13.00 -0.29
N VAL A 55 2.10 -13.35 -1.27
CA VAL A 55 1.92 -12.91 -2.65
C VAL A 55 1.05 -13.94 -3.36
N ARG A 56 -0.09 -13.52 -3.89
CA ARG A 56 -0.98 -14.37 -4.67
C ARG A 56 -0.88 -14.01 -6.14
N ILE A 57 -0.65 -15.02 -6.98
CA ILE A 57 -0.60 -14.91 -8.44
C ILE A 57 -1.79 -15.66 -8.99
N GLU A 58 -2.54 -15.02 -9.89
CA GLU A 58 -3.71 -15.62 -10.52
C GLU A 58 -3.63 -15.44 -12.03
N VAL A 59 -3.99 -16.49 -12.76
CA VAL A 59 -4.08 -16.51 -14.22
C VAL A 59 -5.41 -17.14 -14.57
N ALA A 60 -6.26 -16.39 -15.29
CA ALA A 60 -7.52 -16.93 -15.79
C ALA A 60 -7.53 -16.90 -17.31
N ASP A 61 -7.87 -18.05 -17.91
CA ASP A 61 -7.97 -18.26 -19.35
C ASP A 61 -9.41 -18.53 -19.79
N GLY A 62 -10.38 -18.40 -18.87
CA GLY A 62 -11.81 -18.60 -19.16
C GLY A 62 -12.18 -20.03 -19.54
N THR A 63 -11.23 -20.98 -19.50
CA THR A 63 -11.40 -22.36 -19.95
C THR A 63 -11.64 -23.25 -18.74
N PRO A 64 -12.81 -23.87 -18.58
CA PRO A 64 -13.06 -24.75 -17.46
C PRO A 64 -12.13 -25.96 -17.47
N GLY A 65 -11.22 -26.07 -16.50
CA GLY A 65 -10.31 -27.20 -16.41
C GLY A 65 -9.49 -27.20 -15.13
N ARG A 66 -8.90 -28.34 -14.78
CA ARG A 66 -7.88 -28.40 -13.73
C ARG A 66 -6.53 -28.72 -14.35
N PRO A 67 -5.48 -27.91 -14.11
CA PRO A 67 -4.13 -28.26 -14.46
C PRO A 67 -3.80 -29.62 -13.83
N GLN A 68 -3.36 -30.58 -14.66
CA GLN A 68 -2.89 -31.86 -14.15
C GLN A 68 -1.41 -31.74 -13.83
N VAL A 69 -1.04 -32.04 -12.57
CA VAL A 69 0.37 -32.25 -12.21
C VAL A 69 0.83 -33.53 -12.89
N LYS A 70 1.64 -33.39 -13.93
CA LYS A 70 2.31 -34.53 -14.57
C LYS A 70 3.70 -34.67 -13.96
N ARG A 71 4.16 -35.91 -13.76
CA ARG A 71 5.56 -36.22 -13.46
C ARG A 71 6.26 -36.60 -14.77
N PRO A 72 6.83 -35.63 -15.50
CA PRO A 72 7.65 -35.94 -16.68
C PRO A 72 8.82 -36.84 -16.31
N THR A 73 9.23 -37.70 -17.24
CA THR A 73 10.49 -38.44 -17.13
C THR A 73 11.69 -37.50 -17.37
N ASP A 74 12.91 -37.95 -17.03
CA ASP A 74 14.12 -37.11 -17.12
C ASP A 74 14.38 -36.55 -18.52
N ASP A 75 13.90 -37.24 -19.56
CA ASP A 75 14.04 -36.88 -20.98
C ASP A 75 12.90 -35.99 -21.53
N GLU A 76 11.83 -35.76 -20.77
CA GLU A 76 10.70 -34.93 -21.20
C GLU A 76 10.87 -33.46 -20.80
N GLU A 77 11.02 -32.58 -21.80
CA GLU A 77 11.10 -31.12 -21.59
C GLU A 77 9.74 -30.49 -21.26
N SER A 78 8.63 -31.16 -21.59
CA SER A 78 7.26 -30.67 -21.34
C SER A 78 6.65 -31.28 -20.08
N GLY A 79 5.85 -30.52 -19.33
CA GLY A 79 5.11 -31.03 -18.15
C GLY A 79 5.77 -30.75 -16.80
N ARG A 80 6.94 -30.09 -16.78
CA ARG A 80 7.61 -29.67 -15.53
C ARG A 80 6.95 -28.46 -14.88
N GLY A 81 6.14 -27.69 -15.62
CA GLY A 81 5.60 -26.42 -15.11
C GLY A 81 4.78 -26.57 -13.85
N MET A 82 3.92 -27.58 -13.76
CA MET A 82 3.18 -27.84 -12.51
C MET A 82 4.04 -28.43 -11.40
N LEU A 83 5.14 -29.14 -11.71
CA LEU A 83 6.09 -29.54 -10.67
C LEU A 83 6.84 -28.35 -10.09
N ILE A 84 7.18 -27.35 -10.91
CA ILE A 84 7.79 -26.11 -10.46
C ILE A 84 6.82 -25.32 -9.57
N VAL A 85 5.54 -25.26 -9.96
CA VAL A 85 4.49 -24.65 -9.13
C VAL A 85 4.35 -25.37 -7.79
N GLU A 86 4.22 -26.71 -7.81
CA GLU A 86 4.13 -27.54 -6.60
C GLU A 86 5.35 -27.36 -5.67
N ALA A 87 6.55 -27.21 -6.23
CA ALA A 87 7.78 -27.13 -5.45
C ALA A 87 8.06 -25.75 -4.85
N LEU A 88 7.51 -24.68 -5.44
CA LEU A 88 7.86 -23.30 -5.09
C LEU A 88 6.71 -22.49 -4.50
N ALA A 89 5.47 -22.89 -4.77
CA ALA A 89 4.30 -22.27 -4.17
C ALA A 89 4.11 -22.75 -2.73
N GLU A 90 3.61 -21.87 -1.87
CA GLU A 90 3.12 -22.25 -0.54
C GLU A 90 1.81 -23.04 -0.66
N ASP A 91 0.90 -22.54 -1.50
CA ASP A 91 -0.35 -23.21 -1.86
C ASP A 91 -0.70 -22.88 -3.32
N TRP A 92 -1.47 -23.75 -3.97
CA TRP A 92 -1.93 -23.51 -5.33
C TRP A 92 -3.21 -24.30 -5.63
N GLY A 93 -3.95 -23.86 -6.64
CA GLY A 93 -5.14 -24.57 -7.07
C GLY A 93 -5.85 -23.89 -8.22
N THR A 94 -7.11 -24.27 -8.40
CA THR A 94 -8.01 -23.63 -9.37
C THR A 94 -9.24 -23.05 -8.69
N SER A 95 -9.90 -22.10 -9.35
CA SER A 95 -11.26 -21.68 -8.99
C SER A 95 -12.25 -22.85 -9.09
N GLY A 96 -13.43 -22.70 -8.48
CA GLY A 96 -14.45 -23.75 -8.46
C GLY A 96 -15.00 -24.11 -9.84
N ASP A 97 -15.02 -23.16 -10.77
CA ASP A 97 -15.38 -23.32 -12.18
C ASP A 97 -14.19 -23.73 -13.07
N GLY A 98 -12.97 -23.79 -12.51
CA GLY A 98 -11.75 -24.21 -13.20
C GLY A 98 -11.18 -23.19 -14.20
N THR A 99 -11.74 -21.99 -14.27
CA THR A 99 -11.33 -20.97 -15.27
C THR A 99 -10.11 -20.15 -14.84
N LEU A 100 -9.69 -20.29 -13.59
CA LEU A 100 -8.59 -19.56 -12.97
C LEU A 100 -7.67 -20.52 -12.24
N THR A 101 -6.37 -20.45 -12.52
CA THR A 101 -5.32 -21.11 -11.75
C THR A 101 -4.61 -20.08 -10.88
N TRP A 102 -4.32 -20.44 -9.64
CA TRP A 102 -3.67 -19.56 -8.68
C TRP A 102 -2.57 -20.27 -7.91
N CYS A 103 -1.60 -19.50 -7.44
CA CYS A 103 -0.61 -19.94 -6.46
C CYS A 103 -0.27 -18.83 -5.48
N THR A 104 0.26 -19.18 -4.31
CA THR A 104 0.71 -18.26 -3.28
C THR A 104 2.20 -18.45 -3.00
N ILE A 105 2.86 -17.38 -2.56
CA ILE A 105 4.23 -17.38 -2.07
C ILE A 105 4.21 -16.76 -0.69
N ALA A 106 4.64 -17.51 0.33
CA ALA A 106 4.88 -16.96 1.66
C ALA A 106 5.97 -15.89 1.59
N VAL A 107 5.70 -14.70 2.14
CA VAL A 107 6.70 -13.63 2.20
C VAL A 107 7.55 -13.85 3.45
N PRO A 108 8.87 -14.13 3.34
CA PRO A 108 9.71 -14.47 4.49
C PRO A 108 9.80 -13.36 5.54
N GLN A 109 9.68 -12.11 5.09
CA GLN A 109 9.62 -10.92 5.93
C GLN A 109 8.40 -10.10 5.51
N PRO A 110 7.21 -10.41 6.04
CA PRO A 110 6.00 -9.68 5.70
C PRO A 110 6.18 -8.21 6.02
N VAL A 111 5.66 -7.36 5.14
CA VAL A 111 5.61 -5.93 5.41
C VAL A 111 4.66 -5.70 6.58
N VAL A 112 5.23 -5.28 7.72
CA VAL A 112 4.48 -4.96 8.93
C VAL A 112 3.82 -3.59 8.74
N PRO A 113 2.48 -3.51 8.73
CA PRO A 113 1.80 -2.23 8.69
C PRO A 113 2.18 -1.41 9.92
N LYS A 114 2.48 -0.12 9.70
CA LYS A 114 2.79 0.83 10.78
C LYS A 114 1.55 1.66 11.07
N SER A 115 1.11 1.67 12.32
CA SER A 115 0.07 2.59 12.75
C SER A 115 0.52 4.04 12.62
N GLY A 116 -0.42 4.93 12.31
CA GLY A 116 -0.26 6.36 12.45
C GLY A 116 -1.51 7.08 11.98
N PHE A 117 -1.38 8.29 11.45
CA PHE A 117 -2.49 9.21 11.23
C PHE A 117 -2.49 9.80 9.82
N TRP A 118 -3.63 9.70 9.16
CA TRP A 118 -3.92 10.49 7.98
C TRP A 118 -4.40 11.86 8.42
N CYS A 119 -3.60 12.88 8.17
CA CYS A 119 -3.86 14.25 8.57
C CYS A 119 -4.22 15.11 7.35
N GLU A 120 -5.33 15.83 7.42
CA GLU A 120 -5.82 16.64 6.31
C GLU A 120 -6.38 17.96 6.80
N TRP A 121 -6.00 19.05 6.13
CA TRP A 121 -6.64 20.35 6.27
C TRP A 121 -7.59 20.58 5.09
N ARG A 122 -8.83 20.95 5.40
CA ARG A 122 -9.85 21.34 4.43
C ARG A 122 -10.41 22.73 4.74
N GLN A 123 -10.92 23.40 3.72
CA GLN A 123 -11.78 24.56 3.85
C GLN A 123 -13.25 24.11 4.04
N GLU A 124 -14.14 24.97 4.56
CA GLU A 124 -15.56 24.65 4.80
C GLU A 124 -16.31 24.18 3.53
N ASP A 125 -15.92 24.66 2.35
CA ASP A 125 -16.46 24.22 1.06
C ASP A 125 -15.98 22.83 0.62
N GLY A 126 -15.16 22.16 1.45
CA GLY A 126 -14.60 20.83 1.20
C GLY A 126 -13.28 20.83 0.43
N LYS A 127 -12.76 22.00 0.01
CA LYS A 127 -11.48 22.08 -0.70
C LYS A 127 -10.33 21.61 0.19
N GLN A 128 -9.56 20.63 -0.28
CA GLN A 128 -8.34 20.17 0.39
C GLN A 128 -7.23 21.23 0.27
N LEU A 129 -6.61 21.57 1.41
CA LEU A 129 -5.55 22.57 1.51
C LEU A 129 -4.18 21.94 1.75
N ALA A 130 -4.11 20.91 2.61
CA ALA A 130 -2.89 20.18 2.90
C ALA A 130 -3.20 18.76 3.38
N LEU A 131 -2.26 17.84 3.17
CA LEU A 131 -2.44 16.43 3.51
C LEU A 131 -1.09 15.77 3.81
N ALA A 132 -1.06 14.88 4.80
CA ALA A 132 0.09 14.03 5.08
C ALA A 132 -0.29 12.75 5.84
N ALA A 133 0.52 11.71 5.64
CA ALA A 133 0.56 10.51 6.47
C ALA A 133 1.62 10.70 7.57
N ILE A 134 1.23 10.66 8.84
CA ILE A 134 2.10 11.01 9.97
C ILE A 134 2.21 9.82 10.94
N PRO A 135 3.41 9.36 11.35
CA PRO A 135 3.56 8.11 12.09
C PRO A 135 3.15 8.15 13.57
N THR A 136 3.07 9.34 14.18
CA THR A 136 2.89 9.47 15.64
C THR A 136 1.95 10.62 15.99
N PRO A 137 1.21 10.55 17.12
CA PRO A 137 0.35 11.64 17.59
C PRO A 137 1.06 12.98 17.69
N GLU A 138 2.27 13.02 18.26
CA GLU A 138 3.03 14.25 18.52
C GLU A 138 3.40 14.95 17.22
N ARG A 139 3.85 14.17 16.23
CA ARG A 139 4.15 14.67 14.89
C ARG A 139 2.90 15.11 14.16
N ALA A 140 1.74 14.49 14.39
CA ALA A 140 0.48 14.90 13.75
C ALA A 140 0.04 16.29 14.25
N ILE A 141 0.12 16.51 15.56
CA ILE A 141 -0.12 17.81 16.20
C ILE A 141 0.87 18.86 15.69
N ARG A 142 2.17 18.52 15.67
CA ARG A 142 3.21 19.42 15.15
C ARG A 142 2.97 19.79 13.69
N TRP A 143 2.68 18.80 12.84
CA TRP A 143 2.39 19.01 11.42
C TRP A 143 1.18 19.90 11.24
N ALA A 144 0.09 19.66 11.97
CA ALA A 144 -1.14 20.45 11.86
C ALA A 144 -0.91 21.92 12.21
N ARG A 145 -0.14 22.21 13.27
CA ARG A 145 0.28 23.57 13.65
C ARG A 145 1.12 24.25 12.58
N ILE A 146 2.12 23.54 12.05
CA ILE A 146 3.00 24.07 11.00
C ILE A 146 2.20 24.36 9.73
N GLN A 147 1.37 23.43 9.27
CA GLN A 147 0.57 23.62 8.07
C GLN A 147 -0.42 24.77 8.22
N MET A 148 -1.05 24.92 9.39
CA MET A 148 -1.95 26.05 9.62
C MET A 148 -1.23 27.40 9.52
N ARG A 149 0.02 27.50 10.00
CA ARG A 149 0.83 28.73 9.81
C ARG A 149 1.10 29.02 8.33
N VAL A 150 1.41 27.99 7.55
CA VAL A 150 1.63 28.12 6.10
C VAL A 150 0.35 28.53 5.37
N ILE A 151 -0.77 27.87 5.66
CA ILE A 151 -2.09 28.18 5.08
C ILE A 151 -2.50 29.61 5.44
N ALA A 152 -2.40 30.00 6.71
CA ALA A 152 -2.78 31.33 7.16
C ALA A 152 -1.94 32.42 6.48
N SER A 153 -0.62 32.23 6.42
CA SER A 153 0.29 33.15 5.75
C SER A 153 0.01 33.29 4.25
N ALA A 154 -0.40 32.21 3.59
CA ALA A 154 -0.71 32.23 2.16
C ALA A 154 -2.04 32.94 1.84
N ILE A 155 -2.99 32.94 2.78
CA ILE A 155 -4.31 33.56 2.59
C ILE A 155 -4.27 35.05 2.92
N ASN A 156 -3.80 35.42 4.12
CA ASN A 156 -3.68 36.80 4.56
C ASN A 156 -2.77 36.90 5.80
N ALA A 157 -1.76 37.77 5.77
CA ALA A 157 -0.87 38.01 6.89
C ALA A 157 -1.59 38.38 8.20
N SER A 158 -2.74 39.07 8.15
CA SER A 158 -3.52 39.39 9.35
C SER A 158 -4.20 38.16 9.97
N LEU A 159 -4.39 37.08 9.20
CA LEU A 159 -4.98 35.83 9.69
C LEU A 159 -4.06 35.15 10.71
N VAL A 160 -2.74 35.33 10.59
CA VAL A 160 -1.76 34.74 11.51
C VAL A 160 -2.02 35.16 12.95
N GLY A 161 -2.42 36.41 13.18
CA GLY A 161 -2.78 36.92 14.52
C GLY A 161 -4.03 36.25 15.08
N TYR A 162 -5.08 36.08 14.27
CA TYR A 162 -6.33 35.42 14.69
C TYR A 162 -6.14 33.95 15.04
N VAL A 163 -5.17 33.28 14.42
CA VAL A 163 -4.93 31.85 14.62
C VAL A 163 -3.90 31.62 15.74
N TRP A 164 -3.24 32.67 16.23
CA TRP A 164 -2.20 32.57 17.25
C TRP A 164 -2.68 31.98 18.57
N ASP A 165 -3.84 32.43 19.06
CA ASP A 165 -4.44 31.94 20.30
C ASP A 165 -4.70 30.43 20.22
N TRP A 166 -5.15 29.96 19.06
CA TRP A 166 -5.34 28.53 18.79
C TRP A 166 -4.04 27.77 18.51
N LEU A 167 -3.00 28.41 17.97
CA LEU A 167 -1.69 27.75 17.83
C LEU A 167 -1.01 27.54 19.19
N SER A 168 -1.46 28.29 20.20
CA SER A 168 -0.96 28.29 21.57
C SER A 168 -1.79 27.37 22.47
N ASP A 169 -3.12 27.42 22.35
CA ASP A 169 -4.08 26.68 23.18
C ASP A 169 -4.94 25.69 22.36
N GLY A 170 -5.66 24.75 23.00
CA GLY A 170 -6.64 23.89 22.31
C GLY A 170 -6.10 22.61 21.66
N TRP A 171 -4.84 22.25 21.90
CA TRP A 171 -4.23 21.01 21.37
C TRP A 171 -4.24 19.82 22.33
N ARG A 172 -4.64 20.02 23.58
CA ARG A 172 -4.63 18.97 24.60
C ARG A 172 -5.59 17.84 24.26
N GLU A 173 -6.83 18.18 23.94
CA GLU A 173 -7.86 17.21 23.55
C GLU A 173 -7.48 16.43 22.29
N PRO A 174 -7.07 17.07 21.17
CA PRO A 174 -6.59 16.35 20.01
C PRO A 174 -5.39 15.46 20.32
N ALA A 175 -4.42 15.95 21.10
CA ALA A 175 -3.24 15.15 21.44
C ALA A 175 -3.60 13.89 22.25
N GLU A 176 -4.55 14.00 23.18
CA GLU A 176 -5.02 12.87 23.98
C GLU A 176 -5.80 11.86 23.11
N ALA A 177 -6.73 12.32 22.28
CA ALA A 177 -7.48 11.47 21.36
C ALA A 177 -6.55 10.68 20.43
N LEU A 178 -5.57 11.34 19.81
CA LEU A 178 -4.62 10.68 18.93
C LEU A 178 -3.71 9.69 19.69
N LYS A 179 -3.31 9.98 20.92
CA LYS A 179 -2.57 9.01 21.76
C LYS A 179 -3.37 7.74 22.04
N ASN A 180 -4.69 7.88 22.16
CA ASN A 180 -5.61 6.75 22.31
C ASN A 180 -5.93 6.06 20.98
N GLY A 181 -5.35 6.52 19.86
CA GLY A 181 -5.60 5.97 18.53
C GLY A 181 -6.98 6.34 17.96
N GLU A 182 -7.61 7.38 18.50
CA GLU A 182 -8.94 7.83 18.09
C GLU A 182 -8.84 8.82 16.92
N GLU A 183 -9.90 8.92 16.12
CA GLU A 183 -10.02 10.00 15.15
C GLU A 183 -10.39 11.32 15.83
N PHE A 184 -9.90 12.43 15.27
CA PHE A 184 -10.22 13.76 15.75
C PHE A 184 -10.52 14.71 14.61
N THR A 185 -11.49 15.60 14.81
CA THR A 185 -11.83 16.67 13.88
C THR A 185 -11.87 17.99 14.63
N LEU A 186 -11.08 18.96 14.15
CA LEU A 186 -10.93 20.27 14.76
C LEU A 186 -11.36 21.36 13.78
N PRO A 187 -12.58 21.89 13.89
CA PRO A 187 -12.99 23.06 13.14
C PRO A 187 -12.29 24.31 13.67
N LEU A 188 -11.86 25.19 12.77
CA LEU A 188 -11.22 26.46 13.06
C LEU A 188 -11.94 27.58 12.30
N SER A 189 -12.30 28.65 13.00
CA SER A 189 -12.91 29.84 12.41
C SER A 189 -12.08 31.07 12.73
N ALA A 190 -11.69 31.82 11.70
CA ALA A 190 -10.92 33.05 11.82
C ALA A 190 -11.55 34.12 10.91
N GLY A 191 -12.42 34.94 11.49
CA GLY A 191 -13.25 35.89 10.75
C GLY A 191 -14.16 35.16 9.75
N ARG A 192 -14.02 35.48 8.46
CA ARG A 192 -14.77 34.83 7.37
C ARG A 192 -14.21 33.49 6.92
N TYR A 193 -13.01 33.13 7.37
CA TYR A 193 -12.33 31.91 6.94
C TYR A 193 -12.63 30.79 7.91
N LYS A 194 -13.00 29.63 7.36
CA LYS A 194 -13.30 28.44 8.11
C LYS A 194 -12.53 27.27 7.54
N PHE A 195 -11.85 26.56 8.43
CA PHE A 195 -11.01 25.41 8.13
C PHE A 195 -11.42 24.26 9.03
N VAL A 196 -11.10 23.06 8.59
CA VAL A 196 -11.29 21.85 9.39
C VAL A 196 -10.04 21.02 9.25
N TRP A 197 -9.46 20.63 10.38
CA TRP A 197 -8.44 19.60 10.42
C TRP A 197 -9.08 18.27 10.77
N HIS A 198 -8.72 17.24 10.00
CA HIS A 198 -9.04 15.86 10.32
C HIS A 198 -7.75 15.10 10.58
N ALA A 199 -7.76 14.29 11.63
CA ALA A 199 -6.74 13.30 11.90
C ALA A 199 -7.42 11.96 12.12
N ARG A 200 -7.13 10.97 11.27
CA ARG A 200 -7.75 9.64 11.33
C ARG A 200 -6.69 8.57 11.51
N PRO A 201 -6.87 7.61 12.44
CA PRO A 201 -5.96 6.50 12.58
C PRO A 201 -5.98 5.64 11.32
N VAL A 202 -4.80 5.29 10.82
CA VAL A 202 -4.63 4.45 9.63
C VAL A 202 -3.45 3.50 9.83
N LEU A 203 -3.48 2.39 9.10
CA LEU A 203 -2.34 1.50 8.95
C LEU A 203 -1.62 1.85 7.64
N PHE A 204 -0.36 2.25 7.76
CA PHE A 204 0.51 2.49 6.62
C PHE A 204 1.22 1.20 6.22
N VAL A 205 1.09 0.82 4.96
CA VAL A 205 2.01 -0.14 4.36
C VAL A 205 3.24 0.66 3.93
N PRO A 206 4.44 0.43 4.51
CA PRO A 206 5.64 1.12 4.06
C PRO A 206 5.94 0.72 2.62
N VAL A 207 5.71 1.65 1.70
CA VAL A 207 6.05 1.49 0.29
C VAL A 207 7.56 1.63 0.15
N VAL A 208 8.25 0.60 -0.34
CA VAL A 208 9.69 0.68 -0.63
C VAL A 208 9.88 1.49 -1.91
N GLY A 209 10.57 2.63 -1.82
CA GLY A 209 10.88 3.51 -2.95
C GLY A 209 9.90 4.68 -3.17
N GLY A 210 8.91 4.87 -2.28
CA GLY A 210 8.23 6.16 -2.20
C GLY A 210 9.20 7.21 -1.70
N THR A 211 9.22 8.39 -2.32
CA THR A 211 9.78 9.60 -1.71
C THR A 211 9.46 9.56 -0.22
N PRO A 212 10.44 9.70 0.71
CA PRO A 212 10.09 9.82 2.11
C PRO A 212 8.95 10.82 2.18
N LEU A 213 7.83 10.45 2.83
CA LEU A 213 6.80 11.42 3.16
C LEU A 213 7.55 12.66 3.64
N PRO A 214 7.30 13.89 3.16
CA PRO A 214 8.25 15.01 3.23
C PRO A 214 8.83 15.40 4.61
N HIS A 215 8.47 14.66 5.67
CA HIS A 215 8.92 14.78 7.04
C HIS A 215 9.51 13.48 7.65
N LEU A 216 9.48 12.31 6.99
CA LEU A 216 9.97 11.03 7.57
C LEU A 216 11.49 10.82 7.47
N ALA A 217 12.20 11.66 6.71
CA ALA A 217 13.66 11.68 6.72
C ALA A 217 14.11 12.76 7.70
N GLU A 218 14.40 12.37 8.94
CA GLU A 218 15.36 13.01 9.85
C GLU A 218 15.39 12.18 11.14
N GLU A 219 16.45 11.39 11.30
CA GLU A 219 17.07 11.18 12.60
C GLU A 219 17.51 12.58 13.06
N GLU A 220 16.96 13.08 14.17
CA GLU A 220 17.44 14.33 14.77
C GLU A 220 18.89 14.10 15.23
N PRO A 221 19.84 15.01 14.96
CA PRO A 221 21.12 14.99 15.63
C PRO A 221 20.87 15.22 17.13
N GLU A 222 21.42 14.36 17.98
CA GLU A 222 21.58 14.66 19.40
C GLU A 222 22.42 15.94 19.53
N TRP A 223 21.82 17.00 20.06
CA TRP A 223 22.56 18.16 20.52
C TRP A 223 22.82 17.97 22.01
N ASP A 224 24.04 17.53 22.34
CA ASP A 224 24.66 17.69 23.66
C ASP A 224 24.83 19.18 24.03
#